data_AF-A0A933USH1-F1
#
_entry.id   AF-A0A933USH1-F1
#
_cell.length_a   1.000
_cell.length_b   1.000
_cell.length_c   1.000
_cell.angle_alpha   90.00
_cell.angle_beta   90.00
_cell.angle_gamma   90.00
#
_symmetry.space_group_name_H-M   'P 1'
#
loop_
_entity.id
_entity.type
_entity.pdbx_description
1 polymer ?
#
loop_
_entity_poly.entity_id
_entity_poly.type
_entity_poly.pdbx_seq_one_letter_code
_entity_poly.pdbx_strand_id
1 'polypeptide(L)'
;WDHVQVAKDLHHIKKVMIMDHRDCGAYKVFLGADLAGDPAKETQVHGEQLRKLGGLVKKSHPDLAVELMIMDLKGKVEPVSFAA
;
A
#
# COMPACT_ATOMS: atom_id res chain seq x y z
N TRP A 1 -6.21 -4.79 13.74
CA TRP A 1 -6.63 -3.37 13.71
C TRP A 1 -6.29 -2.65 15.00
N ASP A 2 -6.06 -3.37 16.10
CA ASP A 2 -5.79 -2.84 17.44
C ASP A 2 -4.68 -1.78 17.47
N HIS A 3 -3.58 -1.97 16.74
CA HIS A 3 -2.51 -0.98 16.69
C HIS A 3 -2.96 0.35 16.07
N VAL A 4 -3.77 0.33 15.01
CA VAL A 4 -4.33 1.55 14.40
C VAL A 4 -5.26 2.24 15.39
N GLN A 5 -6.09 1.47 16.11
CA GLN A 5 -6.99 2.03 17.13
C GLN A 5 -6.21 2.72 18.26
N VAL A 6 -5.18 2.07 18.81
CA VAL A 6 -4.32 2.67 19.84
C VAL A 6 -3.66 3.97 19.34
N ALA A 7 -3.16 3.99 18.10
CA ALA A 7 -2.58 5.20 17.52
C ALA A 7 -3.61 6.35 17.37
N LYS A 8 -4.87 6.04 17.05
CA LYS A 8 -5.95 7.03 17.02
C LYS A 8 -6.25 7.60 18.40
N ASP A 9 -6.32 6.72 19.40
CA ASP A 9 -6.72 7.10 20.76
C ASP A 9 -5.65 7.94 21.45
N LEU A 10 -4.37 7.57 21.29
CA LEU A 10 -3.25 8.24 21.95
C LEU A 10 -2.72 9.45 21.18
N HIS A 11 -2.75 9.42 19.85
CA HIS A 11 -2.07 10.41 19.01
C HIS A 11 -2.97 11.10 17.99
N HIS A 12 -4.26 10.76 17.96
CA HIS A 12 -5.26 11.40 17.11
C HIS A 12 -4.86 11.48 15.63
N ILE A 13 -4.21 10.42 15.13
CA ILE A 13 -3.79 10.32 13.73
C ILE A 13 -4.96 10.58 12.79
N LYS A 14 -4.69 11.21 11.65
CA LYS A 14 -5.71 11.55 10.64
C LYS A 14 -5.60 10.73 9.38
N LYS A 15 -4.50 9.98 9.22
CA LYS A 15 -4.16 9.29 7.98
C LYS A 15 -3.36 8.03 8.26
N VAL A 16 -3.62 6.99 7.48
CA VAL A 16 -2.77 5.80 7.33
C VAL A 16 -2.17 5.80 5.94
N MET A 17 -0.86 5.65 5.85
CA MET A 17 -0.12 5.53 4.61
C MET A 17 0.29 4.07 4.41
N ILE A 18 0.01 3.52 3.23
CA ILE A 18 0.38 2.16 2.86
C ILE A 18 1.32 2.27 1.66
N MET A 19 2.50 1.67 1.78
CA MET A 19 3.56 1.77 0.77
C MET A 19 4.21 0.42 0.55
N ASP A 20 4.26 0.00 -0.71
CA ASP A 20 5.14 -1.08 -1.17
C ASP A 20 6.37 -0.47 -1.87
N HIS A 21 7.37 -1.30 -2.16
CA HIS A 21 8.51 -0.92 -2.98
C HIS A 21 8.56 -1.71 -4.30
N ARG A 22 9.22 -1.12 -5.30
CA ARG A 22 9.57 -1.76 -6.57
C ARG A 22 10.66 -2.81 -6.37
N ASP A 23 10.70 -3.79 -7.26
CA ASP A 23 11.58 -4.96 -7.19
C ASP A 23 11.40 -5.72 -5.85
N CYS A 24 10.14 -5.95 -5.46
CA CYS A 24 9.85 -6.63 -4.21
C CYS A 24 10.04 -8.14 -4.30
N GLY A 25 11.09 -8.64 -3.64
CA GLY A 25 11.38 -10.08 -3.57
C GLY A 25 10.22 -10.92 -3.01
N ALA A 26 9.38 -10.36 -2.14
CA ALA A 26 8.22 -11.08 -1.60
C ALA A 26 7.19 -11.42 -2.69
N TYR A 27 6.92 -10.48 -3.62
CA TYR A 27 6.01 -10.73 -4.73
C TYR A 27 6.57 -11.77 -5.70
N LYS A 28 7.89 -11.83 -5.90
CA LYS A 28 8.53 -12.90 -6.68
C LYS A 28 8.27 -14.28 -6.07
N VAL A 29 8.38 -14.39 -4.75
CA VAL A 29 8.12 -15.65 -4.02
C VAL A 29 6.64 -16.02 -4.05
N PHE A 30 5.74 -15.09 -3.76
CA PHE A 30 4.31 -15.39 -3.65
C PHE A 30 3.61 -15.60 -4.99
N LEU A 31 4.05 -14.93 -6.05
CA LEU A 31 3.44 -15.01 -7.37
C LEU A 31 4.22 -15.91 -8.36
N GLY A 32 5.45 -16.32 -8.01
CA GLY A 32 6.31 -17.08 -8.90
C GLY A 32 6.73 -16.32 -10.16
N ALA A 33 6.65 -14.99 -10.15
CA ALA A 33 6.93 -14.13 -11.31
C ALA A 33 7.85 -12.96 -10.94
N ASP A 34 8.88 -12.71 -11.74
CA ASP A 34 9.71 -11.51 -11.61
C ASP A 34 9.08 -10.35 -12.38
N LEU A 35 8.61 -9.34 -11.66
CA LEU A 35 7.94 -8.15 -12.21
C LEU A 35 8.88 -6.94 -12.35
N ALA A 36 10.14 -7.04 -11.89
CA ALA A 36 11.04 -5.88 -11.77
C ALA A 36 11.35 -5.20 -13.12
N GLY A 37 11.27 -5.97 -14.23
CA GLY A 37 11.47 -5.45 -15.58
C GLY A 37 10.26 -4.73 -16.19
N ASP A 38 9.09 -4.76 -15.54
CA ASP A 38 7.86 -4.15 -16.04
C ASP A 38 7.17 -3.31 -14.94
N PRO A 39 7.55 -2.03 -14.81
CA PRO A 39 6.99 -1.14 -13.80
C PRO A 39 5.47 -0.96 -13.91
N ALA A 40 4.91 -1.05 -15.13
CA ALA A 40 3.46 -0.95 -15.32
C ALA A 40 2.76 -2.17 -14.73
N LYS A 41 3.26 -3.37 -15.04
CA LYS A 41 2.72 -4.61 -14.48
C LYS A 41 2.91 -4.69 -12.96
N GLU A 42 4.06 -4.26 -12.47
CA GLU A 42 4.33 -4.19 -11.04
C GLU A 42 3.35 -3.24 -10.34
N THR A 43 3.09 -2.06 -10.93
CA THR A 43 2.10 -1.10 -10.40
C THR A 43 0.70 -1.72 -10.32
N GLN A 44 0.30 -2.46 -11.35
CA GLN A 44 -0.98 -3.16 -11.37
C GLN A 44 -1.06 -4.16 -10.21
N VAL A 45 -0.08 -5.07 -10.11
CA VAL A 45 -0.10 -6.17 -9.15
C VAL A 45 0.00 -5.68 -7.70
N HIS A 46 0.93 -4.77 -7.41
CA HIS A 46 1.05 -4.17 -6.09
C HIS A 46 -0.18 -3.31 -5.78
N GLY A 47 -0.65 -2.55 -6.77
CA GLY A 47 -1.82 -1.68 -6.64
C GLY A 47 -3.09 -2.43 -6.24
N GLU A 48 -3.27 -3.67 -6.70
CA GLU A 48 -4.37 -4.53 -6.27
C GLU A 48 -4.30 -4.85 -4.77
N GLN A 49 -3.13 -5.18 -4.23
CA GLN A 49 -2.97 -5.51 -2.81
C GLN A 49 -3.06 -4.27 -1.93
N LEU A 50 -2.44 -3.16 -2.36
CA LEU A 50 -2.56 -1.86 -1.71
C LEU A 50 -4.02 -1.41 -1.62
N ARG A 51 -4.81 -1.54 -2.70
CA ARG A 51 -6.25 -1.25 -2.70
C ARG A 51 -7.02 -2.13 -1.73
N LYS A 52 -6.74 -3.45 -1.72
CA LYS A 52 -7.39 -4.39 -0.80
C LYS A 52 -7.13 -3.98 0.66
N LEU A 53 -5.88 -3.76 1.04
CA LEU A 53 -5.54 -3.34 2.40
C LEU A 53 -6.12 -1.96 2.73
N GLY A 54 -6.02 -1.00 1.82
CA GLY A 54 -6.60 0.34 2.00
C GLY A 54 -8.12 0.31 2.16
N GLY A 55 -8.82 -0.57 1.44
CA GLY A 55 -10.25 -0.80 1.62
C GLY A 55 -10.58 -1.38 2.99
N LEU A 56 -9.76 -2.30 3.50
CA LEU A 56 -9.95 -2.85 4.85
C LEU A 56 -9.69 -1.80 5.96
N VAL A 57 -8.71 -0.91 5.77
CA VAL A 57 -8.49 0.23 6.68
C VAL A 57 -9.72 1.13 6.68
N LYS A 58 -10.20 1.55 5.50
CA LYS A 58 -11.40 2.40 5.37
C LYS A 58 -12.65 1.77 5.98
N LYS A 59 -12.79 0.44 5.86
CA LYS A 59 -13.91 -0.29 6.48
C LYS A 59 -13.82 -0.30 8.01
N SER A 60 -12.63 -0.46 8.55
CA SER A 60 -12.42 -0.60 10.01
C SER A 60 -12.32 0.75 10.73
N HIS A 61 -11.83 1.78 10.04
CA HIS A 61 -11.61 3.13 10.55
C HIS A 61 -12.02 4.17 9.50
N PRO A 62 -13.32 4.38 9.26
CA PRO A 62 -13.84 5.23 8.17
C PRO A 62 -13.50 6.71 8.33
N ASP A 63 -13.10 7.14 9.53
CA ASP A 63 -12.66 8.49 9.86
C ASP A 63 -11.20 8.79 9.48
N LEU A 64 -10.43 7.76 9.10
CA LEU A 64 -9.05 7.94 8.66
C LEU A 64 -8.94 8.10 7.15
N ALA A 65 -8.15 9.09 6.72
CA ALA A 65 -7.67 9.14 5.34
C ALA A 65 -6.72 7.96 5.06
N VAL A 66 -6.71 7.48 3.82
CA VAL A 66 -5.80 6.41 3.40
C VAL A 66 -5.08 6.82 2.11
N GLU A 67 -3.76 6.76 2.13
CA GLU A 67 -2.91 6.98 0.96
C GLU A 67 -2.19 5.68 0.58
N LEU A 68 -2.17 5.40 -0.72
CA LEU A 68 -1.51 4.24 -1.30
C LEU A 68 -0.35 4.72 -2.15
N MET A 69 0.81 4.11 -1.98
CA MET A 69 2.04 4.54 -2.62
C MET A 69 2.88 3.34 -3.03
N ILE A 70 3.73 3.56 -4.04
CA ILE A 70 4.81 2.64 -4.40
C ILE A 70 6.10 3.44 -4.53
N MET A 71 7.19 2.91 -3.98
CA MET A 71 8.49 3.58 -3.95
C MET A 71 9.53 2.78 -4.75
N ASP A 72 10.34 3.46 -5.56
CA ASP A 72 11.46 2.81 -6.24
C ASP A 72 12.69 2.62 -5.32
N LEU A 73 13.68 1.85 -5.77
CA LEU A 73 14.91 1.58 -5.00
C LEU A 73 15.80 2.82 -4.79
N LYS A 74 15.47 3.95 -5.43
CA LYS A 74 16.15 5.24 -5.28
C LYS A 74 15.34 6.21 -4.39
N GLY A 75 14.21 5.76 -3.85
CA GLY A 75 13.35 6.55 -2.96
C GLY A 75 12.33 7.43 -3.67
N LYS A 76 12.18 7.35 -5.00
CA LYS A 76 11.10 8.05 -5.71
C LYS A 76 9.77 7.40 -5.34
N VAL A 77 8.84 8.20 -4.84
CA VAL A 77 7.50 7.73 -4.45
C VAL A 77 6.48 8.12 -5.51
N GLU A 78 5.62 7.18 -5.88
CA GLU A 78 4.53 7.36 -6.83
C GLU A 78 3.20 7.02 -6.14
N PRO A 79 2.17 7.89 -6.25
CA PRO A 79 0.87 7.60 -5.67
C PRO A 79 0.17 6.50 -6.47
N VAL A 80 -0.66 5.72 -5.78
CA VAL A 80 -1.54 4.73 -6.40
C VAL A 80 -2.99 5.13 -6.13
N SER A 81 -3.80 5.27 -7.17
CA SER A 81 -5.23 5.61 -7.04
C SER A 81 -6.02 4.50 -6.33
N PHE A 82 -7.20 4.80 -5.80
CA PHE A 82 -8.15 3.74 -5.41
C PHE A 82 -8.91 3.18 -6.62
N ALA A 83 -9.08 3.96 -7.69
CA ALA A 83 -9.59 3.50 -8.97
C ALA A 83 -8.56 2.56 -9.63
N ALA A 84 -9.01 1.41 -10.12
CA ALA A 84 -8.19 0.48 -10.89
C ALA A 84 -8.01 0.99 -12.32
#